data_AF-A0A9D5SG48-F1
#
_entry.id   AF-A0A9D5SG48-F1
#
_cell.length_a   1.000
_cell.length_b   1.000
_cell.length_c   1.000
_cell.angle_alpha   90.00
_cell.angle_beta   90.00
_cell.angle_gamma   90.00
#
_symmetry.space_group_name_H-M   'P 1'
#
loop_
_entity.id
_entity.type
_entity.pdbx_description
1 polymer ?
#
loop_
_entity_poly.entity_id
_entity_poly.type
_entity_poly.pdbx_seq_one_letter_code
_entity_poly.pdbx_strand_id
1 'polypeptide(L)'
;MNTHLFFKGLAIFLGYVLIIAGFFVFGSSLAADVKTLDIVASCLIFSQFVLLFVFPMVDFTKKEHKEIGMMGIYYVVLNVCCLGSLGFMAAGIVFGIAFKYQLMVQLFFLFVMLVGIAASLHAGKKVESVYAQEQSALRGRDSMKVVMSDFMDELALRQGEPLDAQLLQRLQSVLENVRYIAPSRDERASAKEEQFRQTLSSLRNLLKDVSFNSSRIDAEVTRLEQIVRQRKNVHSI
;
A
#
# COMPACT_ATOMS: atom_id res chain seq x y z
N MET A 1 -2.93 -34.92 -14.07
CA MET A 1 -3.25 -33.62 -14.70
C MET A 1 -4.29 -32.93 -13.83
N ASN A 2 -4.03 -31.71 -13.33
CA ASN A 2 -4.93 -31.02 -12.40
C ASN A 2 -6.30 -30.79 -13.07
N THR A 3 -7.33 -31.53 -12.66
CA THR A 3 -8.70 -31.49 -13.22
C THR A 3 -9.25 -30.07 -13.24
N HIS A 4 -8.95 -29.26 -12.22
CA HIS A 4 -9.35 -27.86 -12.13
C HIS A 4 -8.73 -26.97 -13.22
N LEU A 5 -7.47 -27.21 -13.59
CA LEU A 5 -6.81 -26.45 -14.67
C LEU A 5 -7.40 -26.82 -16.03
N PHE A 6 -7.73 -28.10 -16.23
CA PHE A 6 -8.38 -28.59 -17.44
C PHE A 6 -9.77 -27.97 -17.64
N PHE A 7 -10.62 -27.95 -16.60
CA PHE A 7 -11.93 -27.32 -16.67
C PHE A 7 -11.86 -25.81 -16.93
N LYS A 8 -10.89 -25.09 -16.33
CA LYS A 8 -10.65 -23.67 -16.63
C LYS A 8 -10.25 -23.45 -18.09
N GLY A 9 -9.32 -24.24 -18.61
CA GLY A 9 -8.90 -24.17 -20.01
C GLY A 9 -10.06 -24.46 -20.98
N LEU A 10 -10.87 -25.47 -20.68
CA LEU A 10 -12.05 -25.82 -21.47
C LEU A 10 -13.09 -24.70 -21.50
N ALA A 11 -13.37 -24.08 -20.35
CA ALA A 11 -14.31 -22.96 -20.25
C ALA A 11 -13.85 -21.74 -21.07
N ILE A 12 -12.55 -21.42 -21.04
CA ILE A 12 -11.96 -20.34 -21.83
C ILE A 12 -12.09 -20.65 -23.33
N PHE A 13 -11.74 -21.87 -23.74
CA PHE A 13 -11.85 -22.30 -25.13
C PHE A 13 -13.30 -22.23 -25.63
N LEU A 14 -14.25 -22.73 -24.83
CA LEU A 14 -15.69 -22.67 -25.14
C LEU A 14 -16.16 -21.23 -25.28
N GLY A 15 -15.66 -20.30 -24.46
CA GLY A 15 -15.98 -18.88 -24.55
C GLY A 15 -15.56 -18.25 -25.88
N TYR A 16 -14.34 -18.51 -26.36
CA TYR A 16 -13.90 -18.04 -27.69
C TYR A 16 -14.74 -18.63 -28.83
N VAL A 17 -15.03 -19.94 -28.77
CA VAL A 17 -15.88 -20.61 -29.75
C VAL A 17 -17.28 -19.97 -29.77
N LEU A 18 -17.85 -19.67 -28.60
CA LEU A 18 -19.16 -19.04 -28.49
C LEU A 18 -19.18 -17.63 -29.12
N ILE A 19 -18.14 -16.82 -28.86
CA ILE A 19 -18.01 -15.47 -29.44
C ILE A 19 -17.95 -15.56 -30.96
N ILE A 20 -17.06 -16.39 -31.49
CA ILE A 20 -16.87 -16.55 -32.94
C ILE A 20 -18.15 -17.09 -33.58
N ALA A 21 -18.73 -18.15 -33.05
CA ALA A 21 -19.97 -18.74 -33.56
C ALA A 21 -21.13 -17.75 -33.52
N GLY A 22 -21.25 -16.95 -32.45
CA GLY A 22 -22.25 -15.90 -32.33
C GLY A 22 -22.16 -14.88 -33.46
N PHE A 23 -20.98 -14.36 -33.77
CA PHE A 23 -20.78 -13.45 -34.90
C PHE A 23 -21.00 -14.13 -36.27
N PHE A 24 -20.77 -15.43 -36.39
CA PHE A 24 -21.11 -16.17 -37.60
C PHE A 24 -22.61 -16.33 -37.83
N VAL A 25 -23.38 -16.61 -36.77
CA VAL A 25 -24.83 -16.80 -36.84
C VAL A 25 -25.57 -15.47 -36.96
N PHE A 26 -25.23 -14.48 -36.13
CA PHE A 26 -25.95 -13.21 -36.04
C PHE A 26 -25.34 -12.07 -36.87
N GLY A 27 -24.08 -12.19 -37.28
CA GLY A 27 -23.37 -11.15 -38.03
C GLY A 27 -23.37 -11.34 -39.55
N SER A 28 -24.30 -12.11 -40.11
CA SER A 28 -24.39 -12.38 -41.55
C SER A 28 -24.72 -11.13 -42.39
N SER A 29 -25.30 -10.09 -41.76
CA SER A 29 -25.64 -8.81 -42.38
C SER A 29 -24.50 -7.77 -42.37
N LEU A 30 -23.38 -8.05 -41.69
CA LEU A 30 -22.27 -7.11 -41.58
C LEU A 30 -21.25 -7.27 -42.72
N ALA A 31 -20.64 -6.16 -43.10
CA ALA A 31 -19.46 -6.18 -43.97
C ALA A 31 -18.32 -7.00 -43.32
N ALA A 32 -17.61 -7.79 -44.13
CA ALA A 32 -16.59 -8.74 -43.65
C ALA A 32 -15.50 -8.08 -42.78
N ASP A 33 -15.10 -6.85 -43.11
CA ASP A 33 -14.07 -6.10 -42.37
C ASP A 33 -14.57 -5.66 -40.98
N VAL A 34 -15.82 -5.19 -40.90
CA VAL A 34 -16.47 -4.76 -39.66
C VAL A 34 -16.69 -5.95 -38.73
N LYS A 35 -17.16 -7.08 -39.29
CA LYS A 35 -17.33 -8.34 -38.56
C LYS A 35 -16.02 -8.86 -37.99
N THR A 36 -14.93 -8.81 -38.76
CA THR A 36 -13.60 -9.25 -38.29
C THR A 36 -13.12 -8.38 -37.13
N LEU A 37 -13.31 -7.06 -37.21
CA LEU A 37 -12.94 -6.13 -36.14
C LEU A 37 -13.69 -6.43 -34.84
N ASP A 38 -15.00 -6.64 -34.91
CA ASP A 38 -15.83 -6.91 -33.71
C ASP A 38 -15.51 -8.24 -33.06
N ILE A 39 -15.19 -9.27 -33.86
CA ILE A 39 -14.69 -10.55 -33.34
C ILE A 39 -13.38 -10.32 -32.58
N VAL A 40 -12.41 -9.60 -33.16
CA VAL A 40 -11.12 -9.34 -32.52
C VAL A 40 -11.30 -8.56 -31.23
N ALA A 41 -12.07 -7.48 -31.26
CA ALA A 41 -12.32 -6.65 -30.08
C ALA A 41 -13.09 -7.42 -28.98
N SER A 42 -14.05 -8.26 -29.35
CA SER A 42 -14.77 -9.14 -28.39
C SER A 42 -13.85 -10.18 -27.76
N CYS A 43 -12.95 -10.78 -28.56
CA CYS A 43 -11.93 -11.71 -28.06
C CYS A 43 -10.96 -11.00 -27.10
N LEU A 44 -10.56 -9.76 -27.40
CA LEU A 44 -9.74 -8.96 -26.50
C LEU A 44 -10.47 -8.68 -25.18
N ILE A 45 -11.73 -8.24 -25.22
CA ILE A 45 -12.56 -8.03 -24.02
C ILE A 45 -12.64 -9.31 -23.18
N PHE A 46 -12.96 -10.44 -23.81
CA PHE A 46 -13.05 -11.72 -23.13
C PHE A 46 -11.73 -12.14 -22.48
N SER A 47 -10.60 -11.92 -23.16
CA SER A 47 -9.26 -12.18 -22.62
C SER A 47 -9.00 -11.43 -21.31
N GLN A 48 -9.49 -10.19 -21.20
CA GLN A 48 -9.28 -9.34 -20.01
C GLN A 48 -10.07 -9.85 -18.80
N PHE A 49 -11.28 -10.37 -19.02
CA PHE A 49 -12.07 -11.03 -17.98
C PHE A 49 -11.47 -12.38 -17.57
N VAL A 50 -10.98 -13.15 -18.53
CA VAL A 50 -10.25 -14.40 -18.26
C VAL A 50 -9.01 -14.14 -17.43
N LEU A 51 -8.24 -13.08 -17.74
CA LEU A 51 -7.05 -12.71 -16.99
C LEU A 51 -7.39 -12.47 -15.50
N LEU A 52 -8.48 -11.74 -15.23
CA LEU A 52 -8.93 -11.45 -13.86
C LEU A 52 -9.42 -12.70 -13.11
N PHE A 53 -10.03 -13.67 -13.81
CA PHE A 53 -10.54 -14.90 -13.20
C PHE A 53 -9.47 -15.99 -13.01
N VAL A 54 -8.48 -16.04 -13.91
CA VAL A 54 -7.40 -17.04 -13.89
C VAL A 54 -6.26 -16.60 -12.99
N PHE A 55 -5.88 -15.32 -13.06
CA PHE A 55 -4.86 -14.72 -12.23
C PHE A 55 -5.53 -13.70 -11.29
N PRO A 56 -6.05 -14.15 -10.13
CA PRO A 56 -6.49 -13.20 -9.13
C PRO A 56 -5.28 -12.33 -8.77
N MET A 57 -5.33 -11.05 -9.16
CA MET A 57 -4.34 -10.04 -8.82
C MET A 57 -4.33 -9.72 -7.30
N VAL A 58 -5.01 -10.55 -6.49
CA VAL A 58 -5.32 -10.31 -5.08
C VAL A 58 -4.87 -11.50 -4.24
N ASP A 59 -3.68 -11.38 -3.67
CA ASP A 59 -3.24 -12.08 -2.48
C ASP A 59 -3.73 -11.37 -1.19
N PHE A 60 -4.99 -11.63 -0.83
CA PHE A 60 -5.63 -11.13 0.41
C PHE A 60 -4.86 -11.46 1.71
N THR A 61 -3.82 -12.28 1.62
CA THR A 61 -2.93 -12.62 2.74
C THR A 61 -1.98 -11.47 3.10
N LYS A 62 -1.79 -10.47 2.24
CA LYS A 62 -0.89 -9.33 2.50
C LYS A 62 -1.61 -8.18 3.21
N LYS A 63 -1.12 -7.85 4.41
CA LYS A 63 -1.65 -6.78 5.30
C LYS A 63 -1.69 -5.38 4.66
N GLU A 64 -0.95 -5.18 3.59
CA GLU A 64 -0.81 -3.90 2.90
C GLU A 64 -2.07 -3.51 2.11
N HIS A 65 -2.96 -4.47 1.80
CA HIS A 65 -4.19 -4.28 1.03
C HIS A 65 -4.01 -3.53 -0.30
N LYS A 66 -2.77 -3.49 -0.82
CA LYS A 66 -2.35 -2.89 -2.10
C LYS A 66 -3.26 -3.25 -3.27
N GLU A 67 -3.74 -4.47 -3.23
CA GLU A 67 -4.48 -5.09 -4.31
C GLU A 67 -5.92 -4.60 -4.38
N ILE A 68 -6.50 -4.09 -3.28
CA ILE A 68 -7.84 -3.50 -3.28
C ILE A 68 -7.84 -2.20 -4.11
N GLY A 69 -6.85 -1.34 -3.91
CA GLY A 69 -6.71 -0.09 -4.68
C GLY A 69 -6.40 -0.33 -6.15
N MET A 70 -5.52 -1.30 -6.44
CA MET A 70 -5.16 -1.71 -7.80
C MET A 70 -6.38 -2.30 -8.54
N MET A 71 -7.11 -3.21 -7.89
CA MET A 71 -8.31 -3.84 -8.46
C MET A 71 -9.45 -2.85 -8.67
N GLY A 72 -9.68 -1.90 -7.76
CA GLY A 72 -10.75 -0.92 -7.90
C GLY A 72 -10.61 -0.09 -9.19
N ILE A 73 -9.42 0.46 -9.43
CA ILE A 73 -9.13 1.23 -10.65
C ILE A 73 -9.24 0.34 -11.89
N TYR A 74 -8.63 -0.85 -11.85
CA TYR A 74 -8.65 -1.78 -12.98
C TYR A 74 -10.09 -2.20 -13.33
N TYR A 75 -10.92 -2.52 -12.34
CA TYR A 75 -12.29 -2.97 -12.53
C TYR A 75 -13.18 -1.86 -13.10
N VAL A 76 -13.05 -0.62 -12.61
CA VAL A 76 -13.80 0.52 -13.15
C VAL A 76 -13.41 0.78 -14.60
N VAL A 77 -12.11 0.84 -14.91
CA VAL A 77 -11.64 1.08 -16.29
C VAL A 77 -12.08 -0.06 -17.21
N LEU A 78 -11.93 -1.31 -16.78
CA LEU A 78 -12.34 -2.49 -17.54
C LEU A 78 -13.84 -2.42 -17.88
N ASN A 79 -14.71 -2.20 -16.89
CA ASN A 79 -16.15 -2.16 -17.14
C ASN A 79 -16.56 -0.99 -18.05
N VAL A 80 -16.01 0.21 -17.84
CA VAL A 80 -16.32 1.38 -18.68
C VAL A 80 -15.87 1.16 -20.12
N CYS A 81 -14.66 0.64 -20.34
CA CYS A 81 -14.15 0.38 -21.69
C CYS A 81 -14.90 -0.77 -22.37
N CYS A 82 -15.22 -1.84 -21.66
CA CYS A 82 -15.96 -2.98 -22.20
C CYS A 82 -17.40 -2.60 -22.56
N LEU A 83 -18.13 -1.92 -21.67
CA LEU A 83 -19.50 -1.47 -21.96
C LEU A 83 -19.52 -0.44 -23.08
N GLY A 84 -18.56 0.49 -23.10
CA GLY A 84 -18.42 1.46 -24.19
C GLY A 84 -18.12 0.80 -25.53
N SER A 85 -17.19 -0.16 -25.56
CA SER A 85 -16.83 -0.90 -26.77
C SER A 85 -18.00 -1.73 -27.29
N LEU A 86 -18.68 -2.51 -26.44
CA LEU A 86 -19.85 -3.31 -26.83
C LEU A 86 -21.03 -2.43 -27.27
N GLY A 87 -21.27 -1.33 -26.56
CA GLY A 87 -22.30 -0.36 -26.94
C GLY A 87 -22.03 0.27 -28.31
N PHE A 88 -20.76 0.58 -28.61
CA PHE A 88 -20.37 1.10 -29.91
C PHE A 88 -20.48 0.05 -31.03
N MET A 89 -20.16 -1.22 -30.76
CA MET A 89 -20.41 -2.32 -31.71
C MET A 89 -21.91 -2.45 -32.02
N ALA A 90 -22.76 -2.46 -31.00
CA ALA A 90 -24.21 -2.54 -31.17
C ALA A 90 -24.75 -1.35 -31.99
N ALA A 91 -24.26 -0.13 -31.72
CA ALA A 91 -24.58 1.05 -32.51
C ALA A 91 -24.08 0.90 -33.97
N GLY A 92 -22.90 0.32 -34.16
CA GLY A 92 -22.34 0.02 -35.48
C GLY A 92 -23.25 -0.87 -36.33
N ILE A 93 -23.84 -1.90 -35.70
CA ILE A 93 -24.79 -2.82 -36.32
C ILE A 93 -26.10 -2.11 -36.71
N VAL A 94 -26.65 -1.28 -35.81
CA VAL A 94 -27.95 -0.62 -36.02
C VAL A 94 -27.87 0.55 -37.02
N PHE A 95 -26.81 1.36 -36.93
CA PHE A 95 -26.65 2.59 -37.72
C PHE A 95 -25.76 2.43 -38.96
N GLY A 96 -25.17 1.24 -39.18
CA GLY A 96 -24.30 0.98 -40.33
C GLY A 96 -23.03 1.83 -40.33
N ILE A 97 -22.35 1.93 -39.18
CA ILE A 97 -21.15 2.75 -39.03
C ILE A 97 -20.02 2.20 -39.90
N ALA A 98 -19.33 3.08 -40.64
CA ALA A 98 -18.22 2.67 -41.47
C ALA A 98 -17.03 2.17 -40.63
N PHE A 99 -16.34 1.15 -41.14
CA PHE A 99 -15.18 0.49 -40.52
C PHE A 99 -14.15 1.46 -39.93
N LYS A 100 -13.83 2.55 -40.63
CA LYS A 100 -12.82 3.54 -40.20
C LYS A 100 -13.15 4.15 -38.83
N TYR A 101 -14.41 4.48 -38.60
CA TYR A 101 -14.84 5.07 -37.33
C TYR A 101 -14.89 4.03 -36.22
N GLN A 102 -15.32 2.81 -36.53
CA GLN A 102 -15.32 1.70 -35.59
C GLN A 102 -13.90 1.33 -35.15
N LEU A 103 -12.95 1.30 -36.09
CA LEU A 103 -11.54 1.07 -35.78
C LEU A 103 -10.97 2.14 -34.85
N MET A 104 -11.23 3.43 -35.14
CA MET A 104 -10.74 4.52 -34.29
C MET A 104 -11.29 4.45 -32.87
N VAL A 105 -12.59 4.17 -32.71
CA VAL A 105 -13.21 4.09 -31.38
C VAL A 105 -12.71 2.88 -30.60
N GLN A 106 -12.56 1.73 -31.25
CA GLN A 106 -12.00 0.54 -30.61
C GLN A 106 -10.53 0.77 -30.18
N LEU A 107 -9.73 1.46 -31.01
CA LEU A 107 -8.36 1.82 -30.65
C LEU A 107 -8.30 2.83 -29.49
N PHE A 108 -9.25 3.76 -29.45
CA PHE A 108 -9.38 4.69 -28.32
C PHE A 108 -9.68 3.95 -27.01
N PHE A 109 -10.63 3.01 -26.99
CA PHE A 109 -10.91 2.20 -25.81
C PHE A 109 -9.71 1.34 -25.39
N LEU A 110 -9.00 0.76 -26.36
CA LEU A 110 -7.75 0.04 -26.10
C LEU A 110 -6.71 0.94 -25.42
N PHE A 111 -6.54 2.17 -25.92
CA PHE A 111 -5.62 3.14 -25.33
C PHE A 111 -6.00 3.51 -23.89
N VAL A 112 -7.27 3.84 -23.65
CA VAL A 112 -7.77 4.16 -22.30
C VAL A 112 -7.56 2.98 -21.34
N MET A 113 -7.79 1.76 -21.83
CA MET A 113 -7.55 0.54 -21.06
C MET A 113 -6.09 0.39 -20.65
N LEU A 114 -5.14 0.59 -21.58
CA LEU A 114 -3.70 0.53 -21.29
C LEU A 114 -3.28 1.59 -20.27
N VAL A 115 -3.79 2.81 -20.39
CA VAL A 115 -3.54 3.89 -19.42
C VAL A 115 -4.10 3.52 -18.05
N GLY A 116 -5.31 2.94 -17.99
CA GLY A 116 -5.90 2.52 -16.72
C GLY A 116 -5.15 1.36 -16.04
N ILE A 117 -4.59 0.43 -16.82
CA ILE A 117 -3.69 -0.61 -16.30
C ILE A 117 -2.44 0.03 -15.70
N ALA A 118 -1.81 0.98 -16.40
CA ALA A 118 -0.63 1.68 -15.88
C ALA A 118 -0.94 2.47 -14.60
N ALA A 119 -2.09 3.16 -14.56
CA ALA A 119 -2.55 3.90 -13.39
C ALA A 119 -2.84 2.97 -12.20
N SER A 120 -3.46 1.81 -12.45
CA SER A 120 -3.72 0.77 -11.45
C SER A 120 -2.41 0.25 -10.84
N LEU A 121 -1.42 -0.08 -11.66
CA LEU A 121 -0.09 -0.52 -11.19
C LEU A 121 0.62 0.57 -10.37
N HIS A 122 0.50 1.83 -10.78
CA HIS A 122 1.08 2.97 -10.07
C HIS A 122 0.42 3.18 -8.70
N ALA A 123 -0.92 3.12 -8.65
CA ALA A 123 -1.67 3.20 -7.40
C ALA A 123 -1.26 2.09 -6.42
N GLY A 124 -1.06 0.86 -6.91
CA GLY A 124 -0.54 -0.23 -6.11
C GLY A 124 0.82 0.09 -5.49
N LYS A 125 1.80 0.56 -6.28
CA LYS A 125 3.12 0.96 -5.76
C LYS A 125 3.03 2.08 -4.71
N LYS A 126 2.09 3.01 -4.89
CA LYS A 126 1.88 4.11 -3.94
C LYS A 126 1.34 3.58 -2.60
N VAL A 127 0.38 2.65 -2.61
CA VAL A 127 -0.16 2.04 -1.38
C VAL A 127 0.92 1.32 -0.59
N GLU A 128 1.76 0.52 -1.26
CA GLU A 128 2.91 -0.15 -0.63
C GLU A 128 3.88 0.84 0.03
N SER A 129 4.22 1.93 -0.67
CA SER A 129 5.10 2.96 -0.12
C SER A 129 4.53 3.64 1.12
N VAL A 130 3.22 3.92 1.14
CA VAL A 130 2.54 4.55 2.28
C VAL A 130 2.47 3.58 3.45
N TYR A 131 2.18 2.30 3.20
CA TYR A 131 2.15 1.26 4.23
C TYR A 131 3.53 1.08 4.89
N ALA A 132 4.59 0.97 4.09
CA ALA A 132 5.96 0.86 4.60
C ALA A 132 6.37 2.07 5.45
N GLN A 133 6.00 3.28 5.01
CA GLN A 133 6.25 4.52 5.76
C GLN A 133 5.47 4.56 7.08
N GLU A 134 4.20 4.15 7.08
CA GLU A 134 3.38 4.09 8.29
C GLU A 134 3.92 3.09 9.30
N GLN A 135 4.34 1.91 8.82
CA GLN A 135 4.91 0.90 9.69
C GLN A 135 6.26 1.34 10.29
N SER A 136 7.06 2.11 9.55
CA SER A 136 8.28 2.73 10.07
C SER A 136 7.98 3.76 11.17
N ALA A 137 6.99 4.63 10.96
CA ALA A 137 6.56 5.61 11.96
C ALA A 137 6.01 4.95 13.25
N LEU A 138 5.27 3.85 13.11
CA LEU A 138 4.79 3.06 14.26
C LEU A 138 5.96 2.44 15.03
N ARG A 139 6.92 1.83 14.32
CA ARG A 139 8.13 1.23 14.93
C ARG A 139 8.99 2.26 15.66
N GLY A 140 9.11 3.47 15.13
CA GLY A 140 9.82 4.58 15.76
C GLY A 140 9.26 4.93 17.14
N ARG A 141 7.94 5.16 17.21
CA ARG A 141 7.22 5.39 18.47
C ARG A 141 7.36 4.22 19.45
N ASP A 142 7.09 3.00 18.99
CA ASP A 142 7.09 1.82 19.85
C ASP A 142 8.48 1.53 20.40
N SER A 143 9.52 1.80 19.61
CA SER A 143 10.90 1.69 20.06
C SER A 143 11.24 2.64 21.21
N MET A 144 10.78 3.91 21.20
CA MET A 144 11.01 4.80 22.34
C MET A 144 10.35 4.27 23.62
N LYS A 145 9.14 3.70 23.52
CA LYS A 145 8.41 3.12 24.65
C LYS A 145 9.16 1.93 25.24
N VAL A 146 9.56 1.00 24.39
CA VAL A 146 10.30 -0.21 24.78
C VAL A 146 11.63 0.17 25.41
N VAL A 147 12.44 0.97 24.72
CA VAL A 147 13.79 1.35 25.19
C VAL A 147 13.76 2.10 26.51
N MET A 148 12.74 2.95 26.75
CA MET A 148 12.56 3.62 28.03
C MET A 148 12.04 2.68 29.13
N SER A 149 11.14 1.76 28.81
CA SER A 149 10.66 0.74 29.77
C SER A 149 11.81 -0.15 30.21
N ASP A 150 12.56 -0.70 29.26
CA ASP A 150 13.72 -1.56 29.53
C ASP A 150 14.75 -0.84 30.41
N PHE A 151 14.96 0.46 30.18
CA PHE A 151 15.86 1.26 31.00
C PHE A 151 15.35 1.46 32.42
N MET A 152 14.05 1.66 32.62
CA MET A 152 13.46 1.77 33.95
C MET A 152 13.53 0.43 34.70
N ASP A 153 13.36 -0.69 33.99
CA ASP A 153 13.52 -2.04 34.55
C ASP A 153 14.98 -2.31 34.93
N GLU A 154 15.94 -1.94 34.07
CA GLU A 154 17.39 -1.99 34.37
C GLU A 154 17.75 -1.16 35.61
N LEU A 155 17.15 0.03 35.75
CA LEU A 155 17.33 0.89 36.92
C LEU A 155 16.78 0.25 38.20
N ALA A 156 15.62 -0.41 38.13
CA ALA A 156 15.00 -1.08 39.27
C ALA A 156 15.82 -2.29 39.75
N LEU A 157 16.51 -2.98 38.84
CA LEU A 157 17.36 -4.14 39.13
C LEU A 157 18.80 -3.75 39.48
N ARG A 158 19.16 -2.47 39.37
CA ARG A 158 20.54 -2.00 39.58
C ARG A 158 20.98 -2.21 41.03
N GLN A 159 22.11 -2.88 41.19
CA GLN A 159 22.83 -2.98 42.46
C GLN A 159 23.92 -1.91 42.48
N GLY A 160 23.74 -0.86 43.27
CA GLY A 160 24.67 0.28 43.34
C GLY A 160 24.13 1.41 44.22
N GLU A 161 24.79 2.57 44.20
CA GLU A 161 24.32 3.74 44.94
C GLU A 161 22.89 4.10 44.55
N PRO A 162 22.01 4.38 45.53
CA PRO A 162 20.64 4.76 45.26
C PRO A 162 20.63 6.09 44.48
N LEU A 163 19.78 6.14 43.46
CA LEU A 163 19.50 7.40 42.78
C LEU A 163 18.69 8.32 43.68
N ASP A 164 18.94 9.62 43.55
CA ASP A 164 18.10 10.63 44.17
C ASP A 164 16.64 10.49 43.72
N ALA A 165 15.72 10.63 44.67
CA ALA A 165 14.29 10.49 44.46
C ALA A 165 13.77 11.49 43.42
N GLN A 166 14.33 12.70 43.39
CA GLN A 166 13.98 13.72 42.40
C GLN A 166 14.34 13.28 40.97
N LEU A 167 15.50 12.66 40.80
CA LEU A 167 15.95 12.18 39.49
C LEU A 167 15.09 11.00 39.00
N LEU A 168 14.73 10.09 39.92
CA LEU A 168 13.86 8.96 39.62
C LEU A 168 12.45 9.41 39.21
N GLN A 169 11.90 10.43 39.88
CA GLN A 169 10.62 11.03 39.51
C GLN A 169 10.64 11.66 38.11
N ARG A 170 11.74 12.33 37.74
CA ARG A 170 11.91 12.91 36.39
C ARG A 170 11.96 11.83 35.31
N LEU A 171 12.69 10.75 35.55
CA LEU A 171 12.72 9.61 34.63
C LEU A 171 11.35 8.92 34.49
N GLN A 172 10.60 8.78 35.58
CA GLN A 172 9.20 8.31 35.51
C GLN A 172 8.32 9.24 34.68
N SER A 173 8.49 10.56 34.84
CA SER A 173 7.79 11.55 34.01
C SER A 173 8.15 11.40 32.53
N VAL A 174 9.41 11.13 32.19
CA VAL A 174 9.83 10.86 30.81
C VAL A 174 9.13 9.60 30.27
N LEU A 175 9.11 8.51 31.02
CA LEU A 175 8.42 7.26 30.64
C LEU A 175 6.94 7.51 30.34
N GLU A 176 6.27 8.22 31.24
CA GLU A 176 4.85 8.55 31.08
C GLU A 176 4.63 9.44 29.85
N ASN A 177 5.47 10.46 29.66
CA ASN A 177 5.37 11.34 28.50
C ASN A 177 5.60 10.62 27.17
N VAL A 178 6.48 9.62 27.11
CA VAL A 178 6.73 8.80 25.91
C VAL A 178 5.51 7.94 25.55
N ARG A 179 4.68 7.53 26.52
CA ARG A 179 3.44 6.76 26.26
C ARG A 179 2.46 7.54 25.38
N TYR A 180 2.45 8.87 25.49
CA TYR A 180 1.55 9.78 24.79
C TYR A 180 2.11 10.38 23.48
N ILE A 181 3.22 9.86 22.96
CA ILE A 181 3.76 10.30 21.67
C ILE A 181 2.94 9.71 20.52
N ALA A 182 2.47 10.56 19.61
CA ALA A 182 1.82 10.13 18.38
C ALA A 182 2.85 9.62 17.35
N PRO A 183 2.51 8.59 16.55
CA PRO A 183 3.29 8.24 15.36
C PRO A 183 3.44 9.46 14.46
N SER A 184 4.62 9.67 13.89
CA SER A 184 4.85 10.76 12.93
C SER A 184 5.77 10.27 11.82
N ARG A 185 5.49 10.74 10.60
CA ARG A 185 6.25 10.44 9.39
C ARG A 185 7.31 11.50 9.08
N ASP A 186 7.40 12.56 9.89
CA ASP A 186 8.37 13.64 9.71
C ASP A 186 9.80 13.14 10.00
N GLU A 187 10.76 13.45 9.13
CA GLU A 187 12.18 13.15 9.36
C GLU A 187 12.70 13.73 10.66
N ARG A 188 12.17 14.89 11.08
CA ARG A 188 12.48 15.53 12.36
C ARG A 188 12.04 14.65 13.54
N ALA A 189 10.91 13.94 13.40
CA ALA A 189 10.45 13.00 14.41
C ALA A 189 11.40 11.81 14.51
N SER A 190 11.82 11.23 13.38
CA SER A 190 12.79 10.12 13.35
C SER A 190 14.15 10.52 13.94
N ALA A 191 14.66 11.71 13.59
CA ALA A 191 15.90 12.22 14.15
C ALA A 191 15.82 12.40 15.68
N LYS A 192 14.67 12.82 16.22
CA LYS A 192 14.45 12.95 17.66
C LYS A 192 14.34 11.60 18.36
N GLU A 193 13.71 10.61 17.73
CA GLU A 193 13.64 9.23 18.23
C GLU A 193 15.04 8.61 18.32
N GLU A 194 15.91 8.85 17.33
CA GLU A 194 17.30 8.38 17.37
C GLU A 194 18.14 9.13 18.41
N GLN A 195 18.00 10.45 18.50
CA GLN A 195 18.62 11.24 19.58
C GLN A 195 18.21 10.74 20.96
N PHE A 196 16.94 10.37 21.13
CA PHE A 196 16.45 9.81 22.39
C PHE A 196 17.18 8.52 22.76
N ARG A 197 17.33 7.56 21.82
CA ARG A 197 18.07 6.30 22.07
C ARG A 197 19.53 6.54 22.44
N GLN A 198 20.20 7.43 21.71
CA GLN A 198 21.61 7.76 21.96
C GLN A 198 21.78 8.41 23.33
N THR A 199 20.88 9.33 23.69
CA THR A 199 20.87 9.99 25.00
C THR A 199 20.65 8.98 26.11
N LEU A 200 19.73 8.02 25.92
CA LEU A 200 19.49 6.95 26.89
C LEU A 200 20.68 6.01 27.06
N SER A 201 21.35 5.67 25.96
CA SER A 201 22.58 4.87 25.97
C SER A 201 23.73 5.60 26.70
N SER A 202 23.88 6.91 26.47
CA SER A 202 24.80 7.78 27.21
C SER A 202 24.50 7.74 28.70
N LEU A 203 23.22 7.93 29.07
CA LEU A 203 22.76 7.91 30.46
C LEU A 203 23.04 6.57 31.14
N ARG A 204 22.80 5.43 30.46
CA ARG A 204 23.17 4.09 30.97
C ARG A 204 24.64 3.98 31.33
N ASN A 205 25.54 4.58 30.54
CA ASN A 205 26.96 4.56 30.82
C ASN A 205 27.34 5.46 32.01
N LEU A 206 26.76 6.66 32.10
CA LEU A 206 27.02 7.60 33.20
C LEU A 206 26.53 7.04 34.55
N LEU A 207 25.42 6.30 34.54
CA LEU A 207 24.85 5.66 35.72
C LEU A 207 25.69 4.51 36.29
N LYS A 208 26.80 4.12 35.67
CA LYS A 208 27.75 3.17 36.27
C LYS A 208 28.48 3.77 37.48
N ASP A 209 28.71 5.09 37.47
CA ASP A 209 29.36 5.81 38.58
C ASP A 209 28.62 7.15 38.82
N VAL A 210 27.64 7.10 39.73
CA VAL A 210 26.69 8.19 39.96
C VAL A 210 27.36 9.35 40.69
N SER A 211 28.21 9.04 41.68
CA SER A 211 28.94 10.03 42.47
C SER A 211 29.79 10.98 41.61
N PHE A 212 30.49 10.43 40.62
CA PHE A 212 31.38 11.19 39.75
C PHE A 212 30.63 11.91 38.61
N ASN A 213 29.51 11.34 38.15
CA ASN A 213 28.79 11.82 36.96
C ASN A 213 27.51 12.61 37.26
N SER A 214 27.20 12.93 38.52
CA SER A 214 25.91 13.53 38.94
C SER A 214 25.47 14.72 38.07
N SER A 215 26.36 15.68 37.81
CA SER A 215 26.08 16.84 36.95
C SER A 215 25.80 16.48 35.48
N ARG A 216 26.47 15.46 34.96
CA ARG A 216 26.28 14.97 33.58
C ARG A 216 25.00 14.14 33.45
N ILE A 217 24.68 13.36 34.47
CA ILE A 217 23.41 12.61 34.56
C ILE A 217 22.25 13.59 34.52
N ASP A 218 22.29 14.66 35.34
CA ASP A 218 21.24 15.68 35.36
C ASP A 218 21.07 16.39 34.00
N ALA A 219 22.19 16.71 33.34
CA ALA A 219 22.18 17.29 32.00
C ALA A 219 21.53 16.36 30.95
N GLU A 220 21.85 15.06 30.96
CA GLU A 220 21.28 14.09 30.02
C GLU A 220 19.80 13.81 30.29
N VAL A 221 19.36 13.80 31.56
CA VAL A 221 17.92 13.70 31.91
C VAL A 221 17.17 14.93 31.38
N THR A 222 17.72 16.13 31.58
CA THR A 222 17.15 17.37 31.02
C THR A 222 17.06 17.32 29.49
N ARG A 223 18.07 16.73 28.85
CA ARG A 223 18.08 16.52 27.41
C ARG A 223 16.99 15.54 26.95
N LEU A 224 16.77 14.45 27.67
CA LEU A 224 15.69 13.50 27.39
C LEU A 224 14.32 14.18 27.48
N GLU A 225 14.07 14.96 28.53
CA GLU A 225 12.83 15.73 28.69
C GLU A 225 12.60 16.69 27.52
N GLN A 226 13.65 17.39 27.09
CA GLN A 226 13.59 18.31 25.95
C GLN A 226 13.32 17.57 24.63
N ILE A 227 13.98 16.43 24.39
CA ILE A 227 13.76 15.61 23.19
C ILE A 227 12.32 15.12 23.14
N VAL A 228 11.77 14.61 24.25
CA VAL A 228 10.38 14.14 24.32
C VAL A 228 9.39 15.29 24.08
N ARG A 229 9.62 16.46 24.68
CA ARG A 229 8.79 17.65 24.46
C ARG A 229 8.82 18.11 23.01
N GLN A 230 10.01 18.16 22.40
CA GLN A 230 10.16 18.51 20.98
C GLN A 230 9.47 17.48 20.09
N ARG A 231 9.63 16.18 20.39
CA ARG A 231 9.01 15.11 19.62
C ARG A 231 7.48 15.13 19.68
N LYS A 232 6.88 15.51 20.82
CA LYS A 232 5.43 15.72 20.96
C LYS A 232 4.90 16.85 20.07
N ASN A 233 5.70 17.89 19.87
CA ASN A 233 5.33 19.06 19.04
C ASN A 233 5.53 18.82 17.54
N VAL A 234 6.20 17.74 17.13
CA VAL A 234 6.28 17.32 15.74
C VAL A 234 5.00 16.54 15.41
N HIS A 235 3.96 17.26 15.00
CA HIS A 235 2.71 16.67 14.53
C HIS A 235 2.89 16.08 13.13
N SER A 236 2.25 14.94 12.88
CA SER A 236 2.11 14.42 11.52
C SER A 236 1.20 15.38 10.76
N ILE A 237 1.74 16.02 9.71
CA ILE A 237 0.91 16.52 8.61
C ILE A 237 0.46 15.31 7.78
#